data_AF-A0A7C2FXS2-F1
#
_entry.id   AF-A0A7C2FXS2-F1
#
_cell.length_a   1.000
_cell.length_b   1.000
_cell.length_c   1.000
_cell.angle_alpha   90.00
_cell.angle_beta   90.00
_cell.angle_gamma   90.00
#
_symmetry.space_group_name_H-M   'P 1'
#
loop_
_entity.id
_entity.type
_entity.pdbx_description
1 polymer ?
#
loop_
_entity_poly.entity_id
_entity_poly.type
_entity_poly.pdbx_seq_one_letter_code
_entity_poly.pdbx_strand_id
1 'polypeptide(L)'
;MSGVAKGGSCKHLPQARLIAWLDQADSIVASAAKLTISPKDFTEILESLSSDKKDSWIRELVSRGHGSPLEHSIYVFEVVCSRACSHQLVRHRHASYSQLSQRYSDKFLRKLVEKTSALVNSLVPEGFADTARVLEEAENSLKDFNTLLDVVSEAYVIPPAIVEIRDAWFLKQLLKATATYYRALASQVPYEDARYLLPQAVKTRVLVSMNARELLEVFLPLRMCSRAQWEIRMVAWELRNQLVKTHPAIFSYAGPRCVLLENRVRSNPCSLNDYLEGRCSFTIQRCPEHVPNNKIPSCLRSASINSPS
;
A
#
# COMPACT_ATOMS: atom_id res chain seq x y z
N MET A 1 -17.48 -25.53 -1.96
CA MET A 1 -16.35 -25.90 -1.09
C MET A 1 -15.06 -25.56 -1.82
N SER A 2 -14.62 -24.31 -1.74
CA SER A 2 -13.35 -23.85 -2.29
C SER A 2 -12.44 -23.51 -1.10
N GLY A 3 -11.42 -24.34 -0.89
CA GLY A 3 -10.52 -24.27 0.24
C GLY A 3 -9.82 -22.91 0.30
N VAL A 4 -10.10 -22.17 1.37
CA VAL A 4 -9.33 -21.02 1.81
C VAL A 4 -7.93 -21.54 2.18
N ALA A 5 -6.96 -21.29 1.32
CA ALA A 5 -5.56 -21.53 1.63
C ALA A 5 -5.15 -20.58 2.77
N LYS A 6 -4.83 -21.17 3.92
CA LYS A 6 -4.35 -20.48 5.11
C LYS A 6 -3.01 -19.78 4.84
N GLY A 7 -2.97 -18.45 4.93
CA GLY A 7 -1.97 -17.72 5.73
C GLY A 7 -0.49 -17.74 5.32
N GLY A 8 -0.14 -17.93 4.05
CA GLY A 8 1.21 -17.62 3.54
C GLY A 8 1.20 -16.29 2.80
N SER A 9 1.94 -15.27 3.24
CA SER A 9 1.97 -13.98 2.52
C SER A 9 2.42 -14.23 1.08
N CYS A 10 1.57 -13.94 0.09
CA CYS A 10 1.92 -14.04 -1.32
C CYS A 10 3.07 -13.07 -1.63
N LYS A 11 4.30 -13.58 -1.69
CA LYS A 11 5.53 -12.78 -1.83
C LYS A 11 5.53 -11.91 -3.07
N HIS A 12 4.80 -12.28 -4.12
CA HIS A 12 4.73 -11.55 -5.38
C HIS A 12 3.91 -10.24 -5.30
N LEU A 13 3.22 -9.97 -4.20
CA LEU A 13 2.34 -8.82 -4.02
C LEU A 13 2.97 -7.74 -3.13
N PRO A 14 2.48 -6.49 -3.19
CA PRO A 14 2.88 -5.47 -2.24
C PRO A 14 2.45 -5.84 -0.82
N GLN A 15 3.20 -5.36 0.16
CA GLN A 15 2.92 -5.53 1.58
C GLN A 15 2.92 -4.16 2.25
N ALA A 16 2.04 -3.96 3.21
CA ALA A 16 2.05 -2.76 4.03
C ALA A 16 1.76 -3.12 5.48
N ARG A 17 2.43 -2.45 6.41
CA ARG A 17 2.32 -2.70 7.84
C ARG A 17 2.43 -1.40 8.61
N LEU A 18 1.43 -1.12 9.44
CA LEU A 18 1.47 -0.06 10.44
C LEU A 18 2.51 -0.45 11.49
N ILE A 19 3.50 0.41 11.68
CA ILE A 19 4.62 0.15 12.59
C ILE A 19 4.62 1.06 13.82
N ALA A 20 4.01 2.24 13.72
CA ALA A 20 3.93 3.20 14.81
C ALA A 20 2.76 4.15 14.58
N TRP A 21 2.15 4.60 15.67
CA TRP A 21 1.07 5.59 15.69
C TRP A 21 1.03 6.26 17.07
N LEU A 22 0.22 7.30 17.19
CA LEU A 22 -0.09 7.93 18.48
C LEU A 22 -1.30 7.24 19.11
N ASP A 23 -1.14 6.54 20.23
CA ASP A 23 -2.21 5.73 20.83
C ASP A 23 -3.49 6.52 21.10
N GLN A 24 -3.36 7.73 21.65
CA GLN A 24 -4.48 8.62 21.98
C GLN A 24 -4.90 9.55 20.83
N ALA A 25 -4.62 9.18 19.57
CA ALA A 25 -4.90 10.04 18.41
C ALA A 25 -6.37 10.50 18.36
N ASP A 26 -7.33 9.60 18.59
CA ASP A 26 -8.76 9.92 18.63
C ASP A 26 -9.11 11.00 19.68
N SER A 27 -8.52 10.87 20.87
CA SER A 27 -8.72 11.75 22.01
C SER A 27 -8.09 13.12 21.75
N ILE A 28 -6.91 13.15 21.13
CA ILE A 28 -6.22 14.39 20.75
C ILE A 28 -6.98 15.10 19.63
N VAL A 29 -7.42 14.38 18.60
CA VAL A 29 -8.19 14.94 17.49
C VAL A 29 -9.52 15.55 17.98
N ALA A 30 -10.27 14.81 18.81
CA ALA A 30 -11.53 15.30 19.36
C ALA A 30 -11.33 16.51 20.28
N SER A 31 -10.29 16.47 21.12
CA SER A 31 -9.94 17.59 22.02
C SER A 31 -9.51 18.83 21.23
N ALA A 32 -8.69 18.66 20.19
CA ALA A 32 -8.24 19.76 19.35
C ALA A 32 -9.40 20.44 18.61
N ALA A 33 -10.39 19.67 18.16
CA ALA A 33 -11.61 20.23 17.58
C ALA A 33 -12.40 21.06 18.61
N LYS A 34 -12.64 20.50 19.80
CA LYS A 34 -13.39 21.18 20.86
C LYS A 34 -12.67 22.41 21.42
N LEU A 35 -11.34 22.40 21.47
CA LEU A 35 -10.50 23.50 21.98
C LEU A 35 -10.85 24.83 21.32
N THR A 36 -11.15 24.83 20.02
CA THR A 36 -11.39 26.06 19.25
C THR A 36 -12.64 26.83 19.64
N ILE A 37 -13.57 26.21 20.39
CA ILE A 37 -14.83 26.81 20.82
C ILE A 37 -15.06 26.73 22.33
N SER A 38 -14.19 26.04 23.05
CA SER A 38 -14.34 25.76 24.48
C SER A 38 -13.61 26.83 25.29
N PRO A 39 -14.18 27.30 26.42
CA PRO A 39 -13.47 28.19 27.34
C PRO A 39 -12.42 27.44 28.20
N LYS A 40 -12.48 26.11 28.22
CA LYS A 40 -11.55 25.22 28.94
C LYS A 40 -10.22 25.08 28.20
N ASP A 41 -9.15 24.85 28.95
CA ASP A 41 -7.85 24.54 28.36
C ASP A 41 -7.81 23.12 27.76
N PHE A 42 -6.75 22.83 27.00
CA PHE A 42 -6.63 21.55 26.30
C PHE A 42 -6.57 20.34 27.23
N THR A 43 -5.83 20.45 28.35
CA THR A 43 -5.64 19.35 29.31
C THR A 43 -6.97 18.97 29.97
N GLU A 44 -7.74 19.96 30.43
CA GLU A 44 -9.06 19.75 31.01
C GLU A 44 -10.03 19.14 29.99
N ILE A 45 -9.96 19.56 28.73
CA ILE A 45 -10.78 18.97 27.66
C ILE A 45 -10.41 17.50 27.44
N LEU A 46 -9.12 17.19 27.36
CA LEU A 46 -8.61 15.85 27.10
C LEU A 46 -9.02 14.85 28.18
N GLU A 47 -8.95 15.28 29.45
CA GLU A 47 -9.32 14.46 30.61
C GLU A 47 -10.84 14.30 30.77
N SER A 48 -11.63 15.31 30.39
CA SER A 48 -13.08 15.33 30.61
C SER A 48 -13.93 14.73 29.48
N LEU A 49 -13.36 14.48 28.31
CA LEU A 49 -14.10 13.93 27.17
C LEU A 49 -14.38 12.42 27.35
N SER A 50 -15.66 12.06 27.49
CA SER A 50 -16.11 10.67 27.43
C SER A 50 -15.97 10.10 26.01
N SER A 51 -15.92 8.77 25.88
CA SER A 51 -15.79 8.07 24.60
C SER A 51 -16.87 8.50 23.58
N ASP A 52 -18.14 8.50 23.99
CA ASP A 52 -19.25 8.86 23.09
C ASP A 52 -19.13 10.29 22.54
N LYS A 53 -18.64 11.22 23.37
CA LYS A 53 -18.42 12.60 22.95
C LYS A 53 -17.26 12.70 21.98
N LYS A 54 -16.18 11.93 22.17
CA LYS A 54 -15.04 11.88 21.23
C LYS A 54 -15.52 11.43 19.84
N ASP A 55 -16.29 10.34 19.79
CA ASP A 55 -16.83 9.81 18.55
C ASP A 55 -17.77 10.80 17.85
N SER A 56 -18.61 11.51 18.60
CA SER A 56 -19.46 12.58 18.06
C SER A 56 -18.64 13.70 17.44
N TRP A 57 -17.60 14.18 18.13
CA TRP A 57 -16.72 15.23 17.62
C TRP A 57 -16.02 14.77 16.34
N ILE A 58 -15.44 13.58 16.33
CA ILE A 58 -14.74 13.05 15.15
C ILE A 58 -15.72 12.87 13.98
N ARG A 59 -16.93 12.35 14.23
CA ARG A 59 -17.97 12.20 13.20
C ARG A 59 -18.35 13.54 12.59
N GLU A 60 -18.50 14.58 13.40
CA GLU A 60 -18.81 15.94 12.94
C GLU A 60 -17.68 16.53 12.09
N LEU A 61 -16.42 16.33 12.49
CA LEU A 61 -15.24 16.76 11.72
C LEU A 61 -15.22 16.14 10.32
N VAL A 62 -15.40 14.82 10.25
CA VAL A 62 -15.39 14.07 8.98
C VAL A 62 -16.54 14.52 8.08
N SER A 63 -17.74 14.67 8.64
CA SER A 63 -18.93 15.12 7.89
C SER A 63 -18.74 16.54 7.32
N ARG A 64 -18.22 17.47 8.11
CA ARG A 64 -18.01 18.87 7.69
C ARG A 64 -16.77 19.08 6.82
N GLY A 65 -15.87 18.11 6.75
CA GLY A 65 -14.55 18.29 6.13
C GLY A 65 -13.67 19.28 6.91
N HIS A 66 -13.86 19.38 8.23
CA HIS A 66 -12.98 20.17 9.09
C HIS A 66 -11.72 19.37 9.39
N GLY A 67 -10.78 19.35 8.43
CA GLY A 67 -9.64 18.45 8.44
C GLY A 67 -8.48 18.85 9.35
N SER A 68 -8.38 20.10 9.83
CA SER A 68 -7.19 20.54 10.58
C SER A 68 -6.95 19.79 11.90
N PRO A 69 -7.97 19.42 12.72
CA PRO A 69 -7.70 18.66 13.94
C PRO A 69 -7.14 17.26 13.67
N LEU A 70 -7.44 16.67 12.50
CA LEU A 70 -6.91 15.36 12.10
C LEU A 70 -5.38 15.37 11.91
N GLU A 71 -4.77 16.54 11.70
CA GLU A 71 -3.32 16.67 11.52
C GLU A 71 -2.51 16.40 12.79
N HIS A 72 -3.13 16.44 13.98
CA HIS A 72 -2.50 16.15 15.26
C HIS A 72 -2.29 14.65 15.54
N SER A 73 -2.49 13.79 14.54
CA SER A 73 -2.22 12.37 14.60
C SER A 73 -1.17 11.99 13.56
N ILE A 74 -0.34 10.99 13.82
CA ILE A 74 0.65 10.51 12.86
C ILE A 74 0.65 8.98 12.84
N TYR A 75 0.74 8.42 11.63
CA TYR A 75 0.76 6.99 11.38
C TYR A 75 1.94 6.67 10.48
N VAL A 76 2.73 5.68 10.90
CA VAL A 76 3.94 5.28 10.19
C VAL A 76 3.76 3.87 9.67
N PHE A 77 3.98 3.67 8.38
CA PHE A 77 3.86 2.39 7.71
C PHE A 77 5.21 1.98 7.12
N GLU A 78 5.52 0.69 7.22
CA GLU A 78 6.48 0.05 6.33
C GLU A 78 5.72 -0.51 5.12
N VAL A 79 6.09 -0.08 3.92
CA VAL A 79 5.52 -0.54 2.65
C VAL A 79 6.61 -1.21 1.82
N VAL A 80 6.37 -2.45 1.41
CA VAL A 80 7.16 -3.15 0.39
C VAL A 80 6.35 -3.19 -0.90
N CYS A 81 6.84 -2.54 -1.94
CA CYS A 81 6.15 -2.42 -3.23
C CYS A 81 7.16 -2.35 -4.38
N SER A 82 6.69 -2.28 -5.62
CA SER A 82 7.51 -2.04 -6.80
C SER A 82 8.03 -0.60 -6.84
N ARG A 83 9.10 -0.35 -7.61
CA ARG A 83 9.54 1.02 -7.92
C ARG A 83 8.42 1.81 -8.61
N ALA A 84 7.67 1.20 -9.53
CA ALA A 84 6.51 1.84 -10.18
C ALA A 84 5.47 2.33 -9.18
N CYS A 85 5.10 1.50 -8.20
CA CYS A 85 4.14 1.87 -7.16
C CYS A 85 4.70 2.96 -6.24
N SER A 86 5.97 2.84 -5.84
CA SER A 86 6.61 3.87 -5.01
C SER A 86 6.61 5.25 -5.68
N HIS A 87 6.72 5.31 -7.01
CA HIS A 87 6.66 6.56 -7.78
C HIS A 87 5.26 7.18 -7.81
N GLN A 88 4.20 6.41 -7.57
CA GLN A 88 2.84 6.93 -7.33
C GLN A 88 2.65 7.35 -5.86
N LEU A 89 3.25 6.61 -4.93
CA LEU A 89 3.16 6.85 -3.48
C LEU A 89 3.81 8.19 -3.10
N VAL A 90 5.01 8.49 -3.58
CA VAL A 90 5.75 9.74 -3.25
C VAL A 90 5.16 11.01 -3.86
N ARG A 91 4.08 10.90 -4.64
CA ARG A 91 3.34 12.07 -5.16
C ARG A 91 2.47 12.74 -4.10
N HIS A 92 2.26 12.08 -2.96
CA HIS A 92 1.55 12.61 -1.81
C HIS A 92 2.54 13.38 -0.94
N ARG A 93 2.48 14.71 -1.00
CA ARG A 93 3.55 15.58 -0.48
C ARG A 93 3.41 15.91 1.01
N HIS A 94 2.25 15.66 1.60
CA HIS A 94 2.04 15.82 3.05
C HIS A 94 2.35 14.52 3.78
N ALA A 95 3.57 14.02 3.53
CA ALA A 95 4.08 12.78 4.07
C ALA A 95 5.61 12.82 4.17
N SER A 96 6.16 11.98 5.02
CA SER A 96 7.61 11.79 5.16
C SER A 96 8.01 10.42 4.64
N TYR A 97 9.11 10.33 3.90
CA TYR A 97 9.55 9.10 3.25
C TYR A 97 11.01 8.75 3.54
N SER A 98 11.25 7.48 3.88
CA SER A 98 12.59 6.89 3.88
C SER A 98 12.57 5.63 3.01
N GLN A 99 13.26 5.66 1.87
CA GLN A 99 13.19 4.61 0.87
C GLN A 99 14.53 3.88 0.70
N LEU A 100 14.46 2.56 0.50
CA LEU A 100 15.62 1.73 0.17
C LEU A 100 16.31 2.26 -1.10
N SER A 101 17.54 2.73 -0.95
CA SER A 101 18.35 3.27 -2.04
C SER A 101 19.02 2.15 -2.85
N GLN A 102 18.80 2.16 -4.16
CA GLN A 102 19.51 1.29 -5.11
C GLN A 102 20.95 1.77 -5.41
N ARG A 103 21.38 2.93 -4.88
CA ARG A 103 22.78 3.37 -4.98
C ARG A 103 23.69 2.63 -4.00
N TYR A 104 23.12 2.14 -2.90
CA TYR A 104 23.86 1.56 -1.78
C TYR A 104 23.47 0.12 -1.47
N SER A 105 22.37 -0.40 -2.03
CA SER A 105 21.82 -1.68 -1.63
C SER A 105 21.00 -2.37 -2.72
N ASP A 106 21.21 -3.67 -2.84
CA ASP A 106 20.51 -4.62 -3.71
C ASP A 106 19.92 -5.81 -2.92
N LYS A 107 19.63 -5.64 -1.62
CA LYS A 107 19.19 -6.70 -0.68
C LYS A 107 18.10 -7.64 -1.21
N PHE A 108 17.11 -7.13 -1.94
CA PHE A 108 16.07 -7.97 -2.54
C PHE A 108 16.60 -8.86 -3.67
N LEU A 109 17.52 -8.35 -4.49
CA LEU A 109 18.18 -9.12 -5.55
C LEU A 109 19.08 -10.20 -4.96
N ARG A 110 19.78 -9.92 -3.85
CA ARG A 110 20.60 -10.94 -3.18
C ARG A 110 19.80 -12.16 -2.72
N LYS A 111 18.59 -11.96 -2.18
CA LYS A 111 17.70 -13.07 -1.82
C LYS A 111 17.27 -13.90 -3.03
N LEU A 112 17.02 -13.23 -4.16
CA LEU A 112 16.76 -13.92 -5.43
C LEU A 112 17.98 -14.76 -5.84
N VAL A 113 19.20 -14.22 -5.73
CA VAL A 113 20.45 -14.92 -6.05
C VAL A 113 20.67 -16.13 -5.16
N GLU A 114 20.53 -15.98 -3.84
CA GLU A 114 20.67 -17.07 -2.86
C GLU A 114 19.74 -18.24 -3.21
N LYS A 115 18.47 -17.91 -3.50
CA LYS A 115 17.46 -18.89 -3.83
C LYS A 115 17.69 -19.55 -5.19
N THR A 116 18.16 -18.77 -6.16
CA THR A 116 18.51 -19.29 -7.50
C THR A 116 19.67 -20.27 -7.39
N SER A 117 20.73 -19.91 -6.65
CA SER A 117 21.94 -20.72 -6.47
C SER A 117 21.62 -22.09 -5.86
N ALA A 118 20.72 -22.11 -4.86
CA ALA A 118 20.25 -23.34 -4.24
C ALA A 118 19.49 -24.29 -5.20
N LEU A 119 18.86 -23.75 -6.25
CA LEU A 119 18.10 -24.55 -7.22
C LEU A 119 18.96 -25.11 -8.35
N VAL A 120 20.03 -24.42 -8.74
CA VAL A 120 20.95 -24.85 -9.81
C VAL A 120 22.18 -25.60 -9.28
N ASN A 121 22.14 -26.09 -8.02
CA ASN A 121 23.21 -26.85 -7.37
C ASN A 121 24.60 -26.22 -7.45
N SER A 122 24.65 -24.88 -7.53
CA SER A 122 25.90 -24.13 -7.52
C SER A 122 26.22 -23.66 -6.11
N LEU A 123 27.51 -23.66 -5.76
CA LEU A 123 28.00 -22.96 -4.56
C LEU A 123 27.53 -21.49 -4.58
N VAL A 124 27.44 -20.87 -3.41
CA VAL A 124 27.13 -19.43 -3.30
C VAL A 124 28.10 -18.65 -4.19
N PRO A 125 27.62 -17.79 -5.12
CA PRO A 125 28.49 -17.15 -6.10
C PRO A 125 29.59 -16.30 -5.45
N GLU A 126 30.84 -16.46 -5.88
CA GLU A 126 31.96 -15.63 -5.45
C GLU A 126 32.06 -14.36 -6.31
N GLY A 127 31.28 -13.34 -5.94
CA GLY A 127 31.30 -12.04 -6.60
C GLY A 127 30.35 -11.92 -7.80
N PHE A 128 30.42 -10.78 -8.50
CA PHE A 128 29.39 -10.37 -9.46
C PHE A 128 29.39 -11.17 -10.77
N ALA A 129 30.56 -11.59 -11.25
CA ALA A 129 30.68 -12.37 -12.49
C ALA A 129 30.04 -13.75 -12.33
N ASP A 130 30.34 -14.45 -11.24
CA ASP A 130 29.71 -15.73 -10.91
C ASP A 130 28.22 -15.57 -10.63
N THR A 131 27.81 -14.49 -9.97
CA THR A 131 26.39 -14.19 -9.75
C THR A 131 25.63 -14.08 -11.07
N ALA A 132 26.19 -13.35 -12.06
CA ALA A 132 25.58 -13.22 -13.38
C ALA A 132 25.47 -14.58 -14.08
N ARG A 133 26.54 -15.38 -14.06
CA ARG A 133 26.58 -16.73 -14.65
C ARG A 133 25.52 -17.65 -14.06
N VAL A 134 25.38 -17.69 -12.74
CA VAL A 134 24.37 -18.52 -12.06
C VAL A 134 22.94 -18.11 -12.44
N LEU A 135 22.67 -16.81 -12.55
CA LEU A 135 21.36 -16.32 -12.97
C LEU A 135 21.06 -16.63 -14.44
N GLU A 136 22.06 -16.59 -15.32
CA GLU A 136 21.94 -16.98 -16.74
C GLU A 136 21.69 -18.47 -16.90
N GLU A 137 22.39 -19.30 -16.13
CA GLU A 137 22.15 -20.75 -16.10
C GLU A 137 20.73 -21.07 -15.62
N ALA A 138 20.28 -20.40 -14.56
CA ALA A 138 18.92 -20.53 -14.05
C ALA A 138 17.86 -20.07 -15.07
N GLU A 139 18.11 -18.99 -15.81
CA GLU A 139 17.18 -18.52 -16.85
C GLU A 139 17.00 -19.55 -17.97
N ASN A 140 18.07 -20.25 -18.35
CA ASN A 140 18.04 -21.31 -19.35
C ASN A 140 17.44 -22.63 -18.83
N SER A 141 17.77 -23.02 -17.59
CA SER A 141 17.40 -24.32 -17.02
C SER A 141 16.02 -24.35 -16.37
N LEU A 142 15.62 -23.29 -15.65
CA LEU A 142 14.33 -23.24 -14.96
C LEU A 142 13.20 -23.05 -15.97
N LYS A 143 12.27 -24.01 -16.00
CA LYS A 143 11.09 -24.00 -16.87
C LYS A 143 9.77 -23.98 -16.11
N ASP A 144 9.76 -24.53 -14.89
CA ASP A 144 8.54 -24.57 -14.08
C ASP A 144 8.13 -23.16 -13.65
N PHE A 145 6.87 -22.82 -13.90
CA PHE A 145 6.32 -21.50 -13.60
C PHE A 145 6.30 -21.22 -12.09
N ASN A 146 5.94 -22.20 -11.26
CA ASN A 146 5.81 -21.98 -9.82
C ASN A 146 7.20 -21.75 -9.19
N THR A 147 8.22 -22.50 -9.62
CA THR A 147 9.61 -22.29 -9.25
C THR A 147 10.10 -20.90 -9.68
N LEU A 148 9.89 -20.53 -10.95
CA LEU A 148 10.25 -19.20 -11.44
C LEU A 148 9.57 -18.10 -10.63
N LEU A 149 8.26 -18.23 -10.39
CA LEU A 149 7.47 -17.26 -9.63
C LEU A 149 8.05 -17.11 -8.21
N ASP A 150 8.29 -18.22 -7.53
CA ASP A 150 8.83 -18.20 -6.16
C ASP A 150 10.22 -17.56 -6.08
N VAL A 151 11.08 -17.77 -7.09
CA VAL A 151 12.40 -17.13 -7.19
C VAL A 151 12.27 -15.62 -7.46
N VAL A 152 11.59 -15.23 -8.53
CA VAL A 152 11.52 -13.82 -8.92
C VAL A 152 10.74 -12.98 -7.89
N SER A 153 9.81 -13.59 -7.17
CA SER A 153 9.06 -12.94 -6.10
C SER A 153 9.92 -12.54 -4.91
N GLU A 154 11.16 -12.99 -4.78
CA GLU A 154 12.07 -12.43 -3.77
C GLU A 154 12.43 -10.98 -4.08
N ALA A 155 12.55 -10.62 -5.37
CA ALA A 155 13.01 -9.31 -5.79
C ALA A 155 12.01 -8.45 -6.56
N TYR A 156 10.92 -9.01 -7.06
CA TYR A 156 9.98 -8.32 -7.93
C TYR A 156 8.54 -8.45 -7.42
N VAL A 157 7.74 -7.41 -7.64
CA VAL A 157 6.28 -7.49 -7.56
C VAL A 157 5.77 -7.98 -8.91
N ILE A 158 4.95 -9.03 -8.91
CA ILE A 158 4.43 -9.64 -10.13
C ILE A 158 2.94 -9.28 -10.27
N PRO A 159 2.51 -8.72 -11.41
CA PRO A 159 1.11 -8.41 -11.63
C PRO A 159 0.22 -9.66 -11.57
N PRO A 160 -0.96 -9.61 -10.92
CA PRO A 160 -1.89 -10.74 -10.85
C PRO A 160 -2.23 -11.32 -12.22
N ALA A 161 -2.41 -10.47 -13.23
CA ALA A 161 -2.69 -10.91 -14.61
C ALA A 161 -1.60 -11.83 -15.18
N ILE A 162 -0.33 -11.61 -14.84
CA ILE A 162 0.79 -12.47 -15.26
C ILE A 162 0.73 -13.82 -14.54
N VAL A 163 0.32 -13.82 -13.28
CA VAL A 163 0.15 -15.05 -12.48
C VAL A 163 -1.03 -15.87 -12.99
N GLU A 164 -2.15 -15.22 -13.31
CA GLU A 164 -3.38 -15.85 -13.84
C GLU A 164 -3.12 -16.58 -15.17
N ILE A 165 -2.42 -15.95 -16.11
CA ILE A 165 -2.10 -16.56 -17.41
C ILE A 165 -0.86 -17.47 -17.35
N ARG A 166 -0.20 -17.57 -16.18
CA ARG A 166 1.01 -18.37 -15.94
C ARG A 166 2.14 -18.06 -16.94
N ASP A 167 2.38 -16.79 -17.22
CA ASP A 167 3.39 -16.36 -18.21
C ASP A 167 4.82 -16.51 -17.65
N ALA A 168 5.43 -17.66 -17.93
CA ALA A 168 6.82 -17.94 -17.55
C ALA A 168 7.84 -17.08 -18.30
N TRP A 169 7.54 -16.64 -19.53
CA TRP A 169 8.44 -15.78 -20.30
C TRP A 169 8.64 -14.44 -19.60
N PHE A 170 7.57 -13.84 -19.08
CA PHE A 170 7.65 -12.61 -18.28
C PHE A 170 8.59 -12.77 -17.08
N LEU A 171 8.45 -13.87 -16.33
CA LEU A 171 9.29 -14.15 -15.16
C LEU A 171 10.77 -14.33 -15.54
N LYS A 172 11.05 -15.03 -16.66
CA LYS A 172 12.41 -15.17 -17.20
C LYS A 172 13.04 -13.84 -17.57
N GLN A 173 12.27 -12.89 -18.10
CA GLN A 173 12.82 -11.55 -18.40
C GLN A 173 13.25 -10.80 -17.14
N LEU A 174 12.57 -10.98 -16.00
CA LEU A 174 12.98 -10.40 -14.71
C LEU A 174 14.28 -11.04 -14.20
N LEU A 175 14.43 -12.35 -14.37
CA LEU A 175 15.66 -13.06 -14.02
C LEU A 175 16.84 -12.61 -14.90
N LYS A 176 16.63 -12.53 -16.21
CA LYS A 176 17.59 -12.01 -17.19
C LYS A 176 18.03 -10.57 -16.91
N ALA A 177 17.10 -9.70 -16.54
CA ALA A 177 17.43 -8.33 -16.16
C ALA A 177 18.32 -8.29 -14.91
N THR A 178 18.07 -9.17 -13.94
CA THR A 178 18.91 -9.31 -12.74
C THR A 178 20.32 -9.80 -13.10
N ALA A 179 20.44 -10.77 -14.00
CA ALA A 179 21.73 -11.24 -14.50
C ALA A 179 22.51 -10.12 -15.21
N THR A 180 21.82 -9.36 -16.07
CA THR A 180 22.42 -8.23 -16.81
C THR A 180 22.91 -7.14 -15.86
N TYR A 181 22.15 -6.86 -14.79
CA TYR A 181 22.58 -5.96 -13.72
C TYR A 181 23.88 -6.43 -13.04
N TYR A 182 23.97 -7.70 -12.64
CA TYR A 182 25.20 -8.23 -12.03
C TYR A 182 26.39 -8.29 -13.01
N ARG A 183 26.14 -8.52 -14.30
CA ARG A 183 27.18 -8.44 -15.35
C ARG A 183 27.74 -7.02 -15.48
N ALA A 184 26.90 -5.99 -15.38
CA ALA A 184 27.35 -4.60 -15.38
C ALA A 184 28.22 -4.30 -14.15
N LEU A 185 27.83 -4.76 -12.96
CA LEU A 185 28.64 -4.63 -11.74
C LEU A 185 29.99 -5.36 -11.86
N ALA A 186 30.02 -6.55 -12.48
CA ALA A 186 31.27 -7.27 -12.77
C ALA A 186 32.20 -6.47 -13.70
N SER A 187 31.64 -5.62 -14.55
CA SER A 187 32.36 -4.70 -15.44
C SER A 187 32.72 -3.37 -14.76
N GLN A 188 32.67 -3.31 -13.42
CA GLN A 188 32.97 -2.12 -12.60
C GLN A 188 32.02 -0.92 -12.83
N VAL A 189 30.85 -1.14 -13.44
CA VAL A 189 29.80 -0.12 -13.49
C VAL A 189 29.27 0.11 -12.07
N PRO A 190 29.20 1.36 -11.57
CA PRO A 190 28.73 1.61 -10.22
C PRO A 190 27.24 1.28 -10.07
N TYR A 191 26.81 0.94 -8.84
CA TYR A 191 25.42 0.59 -8.50
C TYR A 191 24.38 1.60 -9.03
N GLU A 192 24.72 2.90 -8.98
CA GLU A 192 23.81 3.97 -9.39
C GLU A 192 23.55 4.04 -10.89
N ASP A 193 24.44 3.46 -11.71
CA ASP A 193 24.30 3.37 -13.16
C ASP A 193 23.81 1.98 -13.56
N ALA A 194 24.34 0.91 -12.95
CA ALA A 194 23.92 -0.46 -13.24
C ALA A 194 22.41 -0.66 -13.01
N ARG A 195 21.83 0.01 -12.01
CA ARG A 195 20.39 -0.07 -11.71
C ARG A 195 19.47 0.39 -12.86
N TYR A 196 19.99 1.10 -13.87
CA TYR A 196 19.20 1.48 -15.05
C TYR A 196 18.72 0.25 -15.84
N LEU A 197 19.37 -0.90 -15.65
CA LEU A 197 19.00 -2.18 -16.24
C LEU A 197 17.86 -2.89 -15.48
N LEU A 198 17.52 -2.44 -14.26
CA LEU A 198 16.48 -3.06 -13.46
C LEU A 198 15.08 -2.60 -13.88
N PRO A 199 14.12 -3.51 -14.04
CA PRO A 199 12.77 -3.15 -14.44
C PRO A 199 12.02 -2.47 -13.27
N GLN A 200 11.01 -1.68 -13.60
CA GLN A 200 10.20 -0.94 -12.62
C GLN A 200 9.44 -1.83 -11.62
N ALA A 201 9.31 -3.13 -11.92
CA ALA A 201 8.74 -4.13 -11.03
C ALA A 201 9.62 -4.44 -9.79
N VAL A 202 10.88 -4.01 -9.79
CA VAL A 202 11.83 -4.31 -8.70
C VAL A 202 11.31 -3.77 -7.38
N LYS A 203 11.39 -4.61 -6.34
CA LYS A 203 10.93 -4.29 -5.00
C LYS A 203 11.76 -3.20 -4.38
N THR A 204 11.08 -2.36 -3.63
CA THR A 204 11.64 -1.35 -2.76
C THR A 204 10.88 -1.40 -1.44
N ARG A 205 11.56 -0.95 -0.39
CA ARG A 205 10.97 -0.77 0.94
C ARG A 205 10.91 0.73 1.21
N VAL A 206 9.76 1.21 1.63
CA VAL A 206 9.48 2.60 1.93
C VAL A 206 8.90 2.68 3.34
N LEU A 207 9.55 3.42 4.22
CA LEU A 207 8.92 3.94 5.41
C LEU A 207 8.14 5.19 5.01
N VAL A 208 6.86 5.25 5.35
CA VAL A 208 6.01 6.40 5.07
C VAL A 208 5.26 6.84 6.32
N SER A 209 5.34 8.12 6.65
CA SER A 209 4.58 8.73 7.73
C SER A 209 3.55 9.69 7.15
N MET A 210 2.29 9.57 7.57
CA MET A 210 1.19 10.46 7.18
C MET A 210 0.34 10.79 8.41
N ASN A 211 -0.22 12.00 8.46
CA ASN A 211 -1.24 12.33 9.44
C ASN A 211 -2.63 11.83 9.02
N ALA A 212 -3.61 11.80 9.93
CA ALA A 212 -4.96 11.32 9.58
C ALA A 212 -5.63 12.18 8.50
N ARG A 213 -5.33 13.47 8.39
CA ARG A 213 -5.90 14.33 7.35
C ARG A 213 -5.45 13.88 5.96
N GLU A 214 -4.15 13.71 5.77
CA GLU A 214 -3.59 13.21 4.51
C GLU A 214 -4.17 11.83 4.19
N LEU A 215 -4.24 10.93 5.16
CA LEU A 215 -4.80 9.59 4.96
C LEU A 215 -6.28 9.63 4.55
N LEU A 216 -7.11 10.34 5.31
CA LEU A 216 -8.56 10.31 5.20
C LEU A 216 -9.09 11.17 4.04
N GLU A 217 -8.50 12.34 3.80
CA GLU A 217 -9.00 13.32 2.84
C GLU A 217 -8.29 13.27 1.49
N VAL A 218 -7.08 12.70 1.41
CA VAL A 218 -6.24 12.75 0.20
C VAL A 218 -5.81 11.35 -0.25
N PHE A 219 -4.97 10.65 0.51
CA PHE A 219 -4.34 9.40 0.11
C PHE A 219 -5.37 8.29 -0.17
N LEU A 220 -6.18 7.91 0.83
CA LEU A 220 -7.16 6.83 0.70
C LEU A 220 -8.24 7.15 -0.36
N PRO A 221 -8.82 8.36 -0.41
CA PRO A 221 -9.77 8.75 -1.44
C PRO A 221 -9.25 8.59 -2.87
N LEU A 222 -7.98 8.93 -3.10
CA LEU A 222 -7.34 8.83 -4.42
C LEU A 222 -6.93 7.40 -4.77
N ARG A 223 -6.45 6.62 -3.78
CA ARG A 223 -5.78 5.35 -4.04
C ARG A 223 -6.66 4.12 -3.85
N MET A 224 -7.77 4.20 -3.11
CA MET A 224 -8.74 3.11 -2.99
C MET A 224 -9.68 2.97 -4.20
N CYS A 225 -9.69 3.96 -5.10
CA CYS A 225 -10.56 3.98 -6.27
C CYS A 225 -10.22 2.87 -7.27
N SER A 226 -11.22 2.29 -7.95
CA SER A 226 -11.03 1.31 -9.03
C SER A 226 -10.20 1.84 -10.22
N ARG A 227 -10.12 3.17 -10.39
CA ARG A 227 -9.26 3.83 -11.39
C ARG A 227 -7.78 3.89 -10.99
N ALA A 228 -7.46 3.77 -9.70
CA ALA A 228 -6.06 3.69 -9.27
C ALA A 228 -5.42 2.40 -9.76
N GLN A 229 -4.13 2.43 -10.06
CA GLN A 229 -3.42 1.21 -10.46
C GLN A 229 -3.48 0.17 -9.34
N TRP A 230 -3.59 -1.12 -9.70
CA TRP A 230 -3.96 -2.20 -8.78
C TRP A 230 -3.04 -2.31 -7.57
N GLU A 231 -1.74 -2.07 -7.74
CA GLU A 231 -0.74 -2.27 -6.68
C GLU A 231 -0.86 -1.20 -5.58
N ILE A 232 -0.88 0.09 -5.97
CA ILE A 232 -1.10 1.16 -4.98
C ILE A 232 -2.50 1.09 -4.37
N ARG A 233 -3.48 0.57 -5.10
CA ARG A 233 -4.81 0.32 -4.58
C ARG A 233 -4.78 -0.73 -3.47
N MET A 234 -4.10 -1.85 -3.66
CA MET A 234 -3.91 -2.86 -2.61
C MET A 234 -3.23 -2.27 -1.38
N VAL A 235 -2.15 -1.49 -1.56
CA VAL A 235 -1.49 -0.78 -0.46
C VAL A 235 -2.48 0.11 0.30
N ALA A 236 -3.30 0.89 -0.41
CA ALA A 236 -4.27 1.79 0.22
C ALA A 236 -5.36 1.06 1.01
N TRP A 237 -5.90 -0.04 0.48
CA TRP A 237 -6.87 -0.86 1.20
C TRP A 237 -6.25 -1.51 2.44
N GLU A 238 -5.01 -1.98 2.35
CA GLU A 238 -4.31 -2.58 3.48
C GLU A 238 -4.01 -1.56 4.59
N LEU A 239 -3.55 -0.36 4.22
CA LEU A 239 -3.40 0.77 5.15
C LEU A 239 -4.72 1.06 5.87
N ARG A 240 -5.82 1.20 5.12
CA ARG A 240 -7.15 1.47 5.67
C ARG A 240 -7.61 0.37 6.63
N ASN A 241 -7.37 -0.89 6.31
CA ASN A 241 -7.77 -2.03 7.15
C ASN A 241 -7.05 -2.02 8.51
N GLN A 242 -5.77 -1.65 8.54
CA GLN A 242 -5.02 -1.52 9.78
C GLN A 242 -5.45 -0.29 10.57
N LEU A 243 -5.64 0.86 9.89
CA LEU A 243 -6.10 2.10 10.50
C LEU A 243 -7.46 1.97 11.19
N VAL A 244 -8.42 1.25 10.59
CA VAL A 244 -9.74 1.01 11.20
C VAL A 244 -9.65 0.14 12.45
N LYS A 245 -8.70 -0.80 12.50
CA LYS A 245 -8.46 -1.61 13.72
C LYS A 245 -7.84 -0.76 14.82
N THR A 246 -7.00 0.21 14.48
CA THR A 246 -6.28 1.05 15.44
C THR A 246 -7.13 2.22 15.96
N HIS A 247 -7.75 3.02 15.08
CA HIS A 247 -8.58 4.17 15.45
C HIS A 247 -9.88 4.18 14.64
N PRO A 248 -10.86 3.30 14.98
CA PRO A 248 -12.10 3.14 14.23
C PRO A 248 -12.92 4.43 14.15
N ALA A 249 -12.94 5.25 15.21
CA ALA A 249 -13.68 6.52 15.22
C ALA A 249 -13.24 7.44 14.08
N ILE A 250 -11.93 7.48 13.78
CA ILE A 250 -11.35 8.29 12.70
C ILE A 250 -11.59 7.63 11.34
N PHE A 251 -11.25 6.34 11.20
CA PHE A 251 -11.10 5.73 9.87
C PHE A 251 -12.27 4.89 9.38
N SER A 252 -13.32 4.64 10.17
CA SER A 252 -14.47 3.84 9.71
C SER A 252 -15.14 4.43 8.46
N TYR A 253 -15.10 5.75 8.32
CA TYR A 253 -15.65 6.51 7.19
C TYR A 253 -14.67 6.67 6.02
N ALA A 254 -13.41 6.26 6.18
CA ALA A 254 -12.39 6.39 5.15
C ALA A 254 -12.68 5.44 3.97
N GLY A 255 -12.64 6.00 2.77
CA GLY A 255 -12.94 5.28 1.53
C GLY A 255 -12.53 6.08 0.29
N PRO A 256 -12.78 5.55 -0.92
CA PRO A 256 -12.54 6.27 -2.16
C PRO A 256 -13.37 7.56 -2.25
N ARG A 257 -13.02 8.47 -3.15
CA ARG A 257 -13.70 9.78 -3.31
C ARG A 257 -15.23 9.74 -3.36
N CYS A 258 -15.85 8.69 -3.91
CA CYS A 258 -17.32 8.56 -3.88
C CYS A 258 -17.86 8.49 -2.45
N VAL A 259 -17.20 7.76 -1.56
CA VAL A 259 -17.57 7.63 -0.14
C VAL A 259 -17.26 8.91 0.62
N LEU A 260 -16.08 9.52 0.39
CA LEU A 260 -15.72 10.79 1.02
C LEU A 260 -16.73 11.89 0.70
N LEU A 261 -17.05 12.09 -0.58
CA LEU A 261 -17.96 13.15 -1.01
C LEU A 261 -19.40 12.88 -0.57
N GLU A 262 -19.86 11.63 -0.66
CA GLU A 262 -21.19 11.26 -0.17
C GLU A 262 -21.34 11.58 1.33
N ASN A 263 -20.31 11.27 2.12
CA ASN A 263 -20.30 11.55 3.56
C ASN A 263 -20.28 13.04 3.91
N ARG A 264 -19.93 13.92 2.96
CA ARG A 264 -19.94 15.39 3.14
C ARG A 264 -21.27 16.06 2.82
N VAL A 265 -22.16 15.39 2.06
CA VAL A 265 -23.44 15.96 1.64
C VAL A 265 -24.64 15.42 2.43
N ARG A 266 -24.43 14.39 3.25
CA ARG A 266 -25.47 13.77 4.08
C ARG A 266 -25.43 14.25 5.52
N SER A 267 -26.58 14.17 6.19
CA SER A 267 -26.72 14.56 7.60
C SER A 267 -25.86 13.70 8.53
N ASN A 268 -25.86 12.38 8.32
CA ASN A 268 -25.10 11.42 9.11
C ASN A 268 -24.16 10.63 8.20
N PRO A 269 -22.83 10.68 8.40
CA PRO A 269 -21.90 9.92 7.57
C PRO A 269 -22.08 8.41 7.81
N CYS A 270 -21.87 7.62 6.75
CA CYS A 270 -21.86 6.16 6.85
C CYS A 270 -20.43 5.62 6.78
N SER A 271 -20.19 4.50 7.46
CA SER A 271 -18.92 3.80 7.34
C SER A 271 -18.78 3.19 5.93
N LEU A 272 -17.55 2.92 5.50
CA LEU A 272 -17.32 2.23 4.24
C LEU A 272 -17.99 0.85 4.20
N ASN A 273 -18.03 0.15 5.33
CA ASN A 273 -18.65 -1.17 5.43
C ASN A 273 -20.17 -1.08 5.19
N ASP A 274 -20.83 -0.04 5.70
CA ASP A 274 -22.25 0.18 5.46
C ASP A 274 -22.57 0.32 3.96
N TYR A 275 -21.69 0.98 3.19
CA TYR A 275 -21.85 1.04 1.73
C TYR A 275 -21.60 -0.31 1.05
N LEU A 276 -20.58 -1.06 1.48
CA LEU A 276 -20.24 -2.36 0.91
C LEU A 276 -21.34 -3.41 1.16
N GLU A 277 -21.95 -3.38 2.34
CA GLU A 277 -23.02 -4.28 2.77
C GLU A 277 -24.42 -3.80 2.34
N GLY A 278 -24.51 -2.63 1.68
CA GLY A 278 -25.78 -2.09 1.17
C GLY A 278 -26.70 -1.50 2.24
N ARG A 279 -26.19 -1.23 3.45
CA ARG A 279 -26.91 -0.51 4.51
C ARG A 279 -27.01 1.00 4.24
N CYS A 280 -26.11 1.55 3.43
CA CYS A 280 -26.18 2.94 2.97
C CYS A 280 -26.18 3.04 1.44
N SER A 281 -27.05 3.91 0.91
CA SER A 281 -27.10 4.27 -0.51
C SER A 281 -26.30 5.54 -0.78
N PHE A 282 -26.04 5.84 -2.07
CA PHE A 282 -25.44 7.10 -2.50
C PHE A 282 -26.54 8.08 -2.92
N THR A 283 -26.41 9.34 -2.54
CA THR A 283 -27.29 10.45 -2.95
C THR A 283 -26.68 11.28 -4.07
N ILE A 284 -25.35 11.29 -4.21
CA ILE A 284 -24.66 11.97 -5.31
C ILE A 284 -25.08 11.42 -6.68
N GLN A 285 -25.32 12.28 -7.67
CA GLN A 285 -25.70 11.85 -9.03
C GLN A 285 -24.62 11.02 -9.73
N ARG A 286 -23.35 11.34 -9.47
CA ARG A 286 -22.17 10.63 -9.97
C ARG A 286 -20.98 10.86 -9.04
N CYS A 287 -20.01 9.95 -9.07
CA CYS A 287 -18.74 10.18 -8.39
C CYS A 287 -17.78 11.06 -9.24
N PRO A 288 -16.65 11.53 -8.67
CA PRO A 288 -15.66 12.32 -9.41
C PRO A 288 -15.05 11.63 -10.64
N GLU A 289 -15.07 10.31 -10.70
CA GLU A 289 -14.64 9.53 -11.88
C GLU A 289 -15.75 9.32 -12.91
N HIS A 290 -16.82 10.12 -12.82
CA HIS A 290 -17.99 10.08 -13.68
C HIS A 290 -18.76 8.74 -13.66
N VAL A 291 -18.60 7.92 -12.63
CA VAL A 291 -19.44 6.72 -12.45
C VAL A 291 -20.84 7.18 -11.99
N PRO A 292 -21.92 6.84 -12.72
CA PRO A 292 -23.27 7.24 -12.35
C PRO A 292 -23.71 6.54 -11.05
N ASN A 293 -24.59 7.19 -10.28
CA ASN A 293 -25.06 6.76 -8.97
C ASN A 293 -25.35 5.26 -8.87
N ASN A 294 -26.19 4.74 -9.78
CA ASN A 294 -26.61 3.34 -9.80
C ASN A 294 -25.47 2.33 -10.01
N LYS A 295 -24.30 2.76 -10.53
CA LYS A 295 -23.10 1.93 -10.72
C LYS A 295 -22.05 2.13 -9.63
N ILE A 296 -22.20 3.10 -8.73
CA ILE A 296 -21.22 3.34 -7.66
C ILE A 296 -21.07 2.11 -6.74
N PRO A 297 -22.15 1.46 -6.25
CA PRO A 297 -22.01 0.32 -5.35
C PRO A 297 -21.25 -0.87 -5.94
N SER A 298 -21.52 -1.23 -7.20
CA SER A 298 -20.80 -2.32 -7.88
C SER A 298 -19.33 -1.97 -8.13
N CYS A 299 -19.05 -0.73 -8.54
CA CYS A 299 -17.70 -0.22 -8.70
C CYS A 299 -16.91 -0.23 -7.38
N LEU A 300 -17.56 0.14 -6.27
CA LEU A 300 -16.95 0.15 -4.94
C LEU A 300 -16.57 -1.27 -4.48
N ARG A 301 -17.48 -2.24 -4.67
CA ARG A 301 -17.20 -3.66 -4.36
C ARG A 301 -16.06 -4.23 -5.23
N SER A 302 -16.03 -3.91 -6.52
CA SER A 302 -14.91 -4.33 -7.39
C SER A 302 -13.57 -3.72 -6.94
N ALA A 303 -13.59 -2.49 -6.44
CA ALA A 303 -12.39 -1.84 -5.90
C ALA A 303 -11.88 -2.52 -4.61
N SER A 304 -12.78 -3.04 -3.76
CA SER A 304 -12.42 -3.69 -2.49
C SER A 304 -11.92 -5.13 -2.65
N ILE A 305 -12.46 -5.88 -3.62
CA ILE A 305 -12.18 -7.32 -3.83
C ILE A 305 -10.76 -7.59 -4.35
N ASN A 306 -10.10 -6.60 -4.96
CA ASN A 306 -8.74 -6.77 -5.50
C ASN A 306 -7.62 -6.72 -4.44
N SER A 307 -7.95 -6.81 -3.16
CA SER A 307 -6.98 -7.19 -2.11
C SER A 307 -7.06 -8.71 -1.99
N PRO A 308 -6.10 -9.47 -2.51
CA PRO A 308 -6.18 -10.92 -2.54
C PRO A 308 -6.31 -11.44 -1.11
N SER A 309 -7.38 -12.20 -0.90
CA SER A 309 -7.61 -13.08 0.25
C SER A 309 -6.49 -14.09 0.41
#